data_AF-T1PNA4-F1
#
_entry.id   AF-T1PNA4-F1
#
_cell.length_a   1.000
_cell.length_b   1.000
_cell.length_c   1.000
_cell.angle_alpha   90.00
_cell.angle_beta   90.00
_cell.angle_gamma   90.00
#
_symmetry.space_group_name_H-M   'P 1'
#
loop_
_entity.id
_entity.type
_entity.pdbx_description
1 polymer ?
#
loop_
_entity_poly.entity_id
_entity_poly.type
_entity_poly.pdbx_seq_one_letter_code
_entity_poly.pdbx_strand_id
1 'polypeptide(L)'
;MLRVREFIRFHQIPNPLRQRLEEYFQHAWTYTNGIDMNSVLKGFPECLQADICLHLNRKLLQNCPAFAGASPGCLRALSLKFKTTHAPPGDVLVHKGDVLTSLFFIARGSIEIQRENTTVVILGKDDIFGENPCIYPNIGKSNANVRALTYCDLHKIHRDDLLDILHLYPEFFDSFVNNLEITYVMRDEYTSGVDVKHKYLRVKSMDKERSTSDMNSIRIVGMPYQKMNSKAYVRDAPMKETPDVNIYVGKDSNNYKYGQAPKSDYF
;
A
#
# COMPACT_ATOMS: atom_id res chain seq x y z
N MET A 1 -14.77 -24.08 -4.08
CA MET A 1 -14.27 -25.46 -3.95
C MET A 1 -14.10 -26.21 -5.27
N LEU A 2 -15.11 -26.28 -6.17
CA LEU A 2 -14.97 -27.04 -7.43
C LEU A 2 -13.80 -26.56 -8.30
N ARG A 3 -13.67 -25.25 -8.53
CA ARG A 3 -12.53 -24.66 -9.28
C ARG A 3 -11.15 -25.00 -8.70
N VAL A 4 -11.04 -25.08 -7.37
CA VAL A 4 -9.78 -25.40 -6.67
C VAL A 4 -9.41 -26.87 -6.90
N ARG A 5 -10.38 -27.77 -6.81
CA ARG A 5 -10.18 -29.20 -7.08
C ARG A 5 -9.81 -29.46 -8.54
N GLU A 6 -10.43 -28.75 -9.48
CA GLU A 6 -10.07 -28.80 -10.89
C GLU A 6 -8.64 -28.31 -11.11
N PHE A 7 -8.24 -27.20 -10.48
CA PHE A 7 -6.88 -26.67 -10.55
C PHE A 7 -5.83 -27.66 -10.04
N ILE A 8 -6.08 -28.29 -8.88
CA ILE A 8 -5.23 -29.33 -8.28
C ILE A 8 -5.08 -30.52 -9.22
N ARG A 9 -6.20 -30.99 -9.81
CA ARG A 9 -6.21 -32.13 -10.72
C ARG A 9 -5.47 -31.83 -12.02
N PHE A 10 -5.70 -30.65 -12.60
CA PHE A 10 -5.10 -30.23 -13.86
C PHE A 10 -3.57 -30.11 -13.76
N HIS A 11 -3.06 -29.52 -12.66
CA HIS A 11 -1.63 -29.32 -12.45
C HIS A 11 -0.94 -30.49 -11.73
N GLN A 12 -1.66 -31.58 -11.43
CA GLN A 12 -1.14 -32.77 -10.73
C GLN A 12 -0.42 -32.41 -9.43
N ILE A 13 -1.02 -31.53 -8.62
CA ILE A 13 -0.41 -31.02 -7.39
C ILE A 13 -0.25 -32.17 -6.38
N PRO A 14 0.95 -32.36 -5.78
CA PRO A 14 1.21 -33.45 -4.86
C PRO A 14 0.36 -33.34 -3.58
N ASN A 15 0.03 -34.49 -2.99
CA ASN A 15 -0.90 -34.61 -1.86
C ASN A 15 -0.60 -33.67 -0.67
N PRO A 16 0.66 -33.46 -0.24
CA PRO A 16 0.96 -32.54 0.87
C PRO A 16 0.59 -31.09 0.56
N LEU A 17 0.85 -30.62 -0.67
CA LEU A 17 0.49 -29.27 -1.09
C LEU A 17 -1.01 -29.15 -1.35
N ARG A 18 -1.62 -30.21 -1.87
CA ARG A 18 -3.07 -30.28 -2.06
C ARG A 18 -3.84 -30.09 -0.74
N GLN A 19 -3.45 -30.78 0.33
CA GLN A 19 -4.10 -30.64 1.64
C GLN A 19 -4.02 -29.20 2.14
N ARG A 20 -2.83 -28.58 2.08
CA ARG A 20 -2.64 -27.16 2.43
C ARG A 20 -3.53 -26.22 1.62
N LEU A 21 -3.67 -26.46 0.31
CA LEU A 21 -4.54 -25.65 -0.55
C LEU A 21 -6.02 -25.78 -0.21
N GLU A 22 -6.49 -27.01 0.03
CA GLU A 22 -7.89 -27.27 0.40
C GLU A 22 -8.22 -26.64 1.76
N GLU A 23 -7.35 -26.81 2.77
CA GLU A 23 -7.51 -26.21 4.11
C GLU A 23 -7.51 -24.68 4.06
N TYR A 24 -6.54 -24.09 3.36
CA TYR A 24 -6.47 -22.64 3.19
C TYR A 24 -7.74 -22.10 2.54
N PHE A 25 -8.21 -22.72 1.45
CA PHE A 25 -9.38 -22.23 0.74
C PHE A 25 -10.66 -22.40 1.58
N GLN A 26 -10.78 -23.49 2.33
CA GLN A 26 -11.91 -23.70 3.24
C GLN A 26 -11.94 -22.61 4.31
N HIS A 27 -10.79 -22.33 4.93
CA HIS A 27 -10.67 -21.29 5.94
C HIS A 27 -10.93 -19.89 5.38
N ALA A 28 -10.28 -19.53 4.27
CA ALA A 28 -10.47 -18.25 3.61
C ALA A 28 -11.93 -18.06 3.20
N TRP A 29 -12.59 -19.11 2.70
CA TRP A 29 -14.02 -19.07 2.37
C TRP A 29 -14.89 -18.87 3.61
N THR A 30 -14.64 -19.57 4.71
CA THR A 30 -15.41 -19.37 5.96
C THR A 30 -15.24 -17.98 6.56
N TYR A 31 -14.09 -17.34 6.37
CA TYR A 31 -13.80 -16.03 6.95
C TYR A 31 -14.27 -14.88 6.06
N THR A 32 -14.02 -14.98 4.75
CA THR A 32 -14.34 -13.91 3.78
C THR A 32 -15.69 -14.09 3.10
N ASN A 33 -16.35 -15.23 3.28
CA ASN A 33 -17.52 -15.65 2.49
C ASN A 33 -17.28 -15.59 0.97
N GLY A 34 -16.02 -15.70 0.53
CA GLY A 34 -15.65 -15.60 -0.88
C GLY A 34 -15.64 -14.17 -1.43
N ILE A 35 -15.71 -13.16 -0.57
CA ILE A 35 -15.69 -11.75 -0.97
C ILE A 35 -14.24 -11.29 -1.12
N ASP A 36 -13.85 -10.91 -2.34
CA ASP A 36 -12.59 -10.20 -2.56
C ASP A 36 -12.77 -8.71 -2.21
N MET A 37 -12.25 -8.32 -1.05
CA MET A 37 -12.34 -6.94 -0.55
C MET A 37 -11.82 -5.92 -1.57
N ASN A 38 -10.76 -6.24 -2.33
CA ASN A 38 -10.22 -5.30 -3.32
C ASN A 38 -11.19 -5.08 -4.47
N SER A 39 -11.93 -6.11 -4.89
CA SER A 39 -12.96 -5.99 -5.92
C SER A 39 -14.15 -5.16 -5.45
N VAL A 40 -14.54 -5.31 -4.17
CA VAL A 40 -15.64 -4.55 -3.58
C VAL A 40 -15.27 -3.07 -3.44
N LEU A 41 -14.07 -2.77 -2.94
CA LEU A 41 -13.60 -1.40 -2.76
C LEU A 41 -13.55 -0.63 -4.09
N LYS A 42 -13.17 -1.28 -5.19
CA LYS A 42 -13.17 -0.67 -6.53
C LYS A 42 -14.54 -0.18 -7.01
N GLY A 43 -15.64 -0.65 -6.42
CA GLY A 43 -16.99 -0.17 -6.72
C GLY A 43 -17.33 1.19 -6.10
N PHE A 44 -16.51 1.68 -5.15
CA PHE A 44 -16.74 2.93 -4.44
C PHE A 44 -15.74 4.02 -4.87
N PRO A 45 -16.09 5.31 -4.75
CA PRO A 45 -15.14 6.41 -4.91
C PRO A 45 -14.03 6.37 -3.84
N GLU A 46 -12.85 6.93 -4.16
CA GLU A 46 -11.65 6.87 -3.32
C GLU A 46 -11.86 7.35 -1.88
N CYS A 47 -12.67 8.41 -1.69
CA CYS A 47 -12.99 8.91 -0.36
C CYS A 47 -13.68 7.86 0.51
N LEU A 48 -14.66 7.13 -0.04
CA LEU A 48 -15.36 6.06 0.69
C LEU A 48 -14.46 4.85 0.92
N GLN A 49 -13.61 4.51 -0.05
CA GLN A 49 -12.63 3.45 0.14
C GLN A 49 -11.71 3.75 1.33
N ALA A 50 -11.23 4.98 1.45
CA ALA A 50 -10.37 5.39 2.55
C ALA A 50 -11.06 5.26 3.92
N ASP A 51 -12.31 5.68 4.02
CA ASP A 51 -13.09 5.60 5.26
C ASP A 51 -13.40 4.15 5.66
N ILE A 52 -13.73 3.28 4.68
CA ILE A 52 -13.91 1.85 4.90
C ILE A 52 -12.60 1.22 5.38
N CYS A 53 -11.49 1.46 4.67
CA CYS A 53 -10.18 0.92 5.05
C CYS A 53 -9.73 1.41 6.43
N LEU A 54 -10.01 2.68 6.76
CA LEU A 54 -9.74 3.24 8.09
C LEU A 54 -10.53 2.49 9.16
N HIS A 55 -11.81 2.20 8.92
CA HIS A 55 -12.63 1.43 9.85
C HIS A 55 -12.11 -0.01 10.04
N LEU A 56 -11.70 -0.68 8.95
CA LEU A 56 -11.19 -2.05 9.00
C LEU A 56 -9.88 -2.14 9.78
N ASN A 57 -8.99 -1.17 9.60
CA ASN A 57 -7.68 -1.13 10.25
C ASN A 57 -7.68 -0.36 11.58
N ARG A 58 -8.84 0.11 12.07
CA ARG A 58 -8.93 0.99 13.24
C ARG A 58 -8.26 0.44 14.50
N LYS A 59 -8.38 -0.88 14.74
CA LYS A 59 -7.79 -1.52 15.93
C LYS A 59 -6.27 -1.42 15.91
N LEU A 60 -5.65 -1.65 14.76
CA LEU A 60 -4.22 -1.51 14.59
C LEU A 60 -3.78 -0.05 14.78
N LEU A 61 -4.44 0.86 14.06
CA LEU A 61 -4.06 2.28 14.03
C LEU A 61 -4.29 3.00 15.37
N GLN A 62 -5.22 2.52 16.20
CA GLN A 62 -5.49 3.07 17.52
C GLN A 62 -4.64 2.44 18.63
N ASN A 63 -4.34 1.15 18.55
CA ASN A 63 -3.63 0.44 19.61
C ASN A 63 -2.10 0.54 19.47
N CYS A 64 -1.59 0.70 18.25
CA CYS A 64 -0.15 0.71 18.00
C CYS A 64 0.43 2.12 18.25
N PRO A 65 1.39 2.27 19.18
CA PRO A 65 2.00 3.57 19.50
C PRO A 65 2.69 4.24 18.31
N ALA A 66 3.18 3.44 17.36
CA ALA A 66 3.84 3.95 16.15
C ALA A 66 2.94 4.91 15.34
N PHE A 67 1.62 4.72 15.38
CA PHE A 67 0.66 5.56 14.65
C PHE A 67 0.06 6.68 15.52
N ALA A 68 0.50 6.81 16.78
CA ALA A 68 0.09 7.92 17.63
C ALA A 68 0.62 9.25 17.07
N GLY A 69 -0.25 10.25 17.05
CA GLY A 69 0.06 11.57 16.49
C GLY A 69 -0.04 11.68 14.96
N ALA A 70 -0.41 10.61 14.26
CA ALA A 70 -0.69 10.69 12.82
C ALA A 70 -1.92 11.56 12.53
N SER A 71 -1.83 12.43 11.52
CA SER A 71 -2.97 13.23 11.06
C SER A 71 -4.07 12.32 10.49
N PRO A 72 -5.36 12.74 10.50
CA PRO A 72 -6.44 11.96 9.88
C PRO A 72 -6.22 11.66 8.38
N GLY A 73 -5.52 12.56 7.67
CA GLY A 73 -5.09 12.34 6.29
C GLY A 73 -4.06 11.20 6.18
N CYS A 74 -3.06 11.20 7.05
CA CYS A 74 -2.04 10.16 7.10
C CYS A 74 -2.63 8.79 7.47
N LEU A 75 -3.53 8.73 8.46
CA LEU A 75 -4.20 7.49 8.85
C LEU A 75 -5.04 6.89 7.70
N ARG A 76 -5.70 7.73 6.91
CA ARG A 76 -6.41 7.30 5.69
C ARG A 76 -5.47 6.80 4.60
N ALA A 77 -4.33 7.46 4.40
CA ALA A 77 -3.33 7.00 3.44
C ALA A 77 -2.74 5.64 3.86
N LEU A 78 -2.39 5.47 5.13
CA LEU A 78 -1.90 4.21 5.69
C LEU A 78 -2.94 3.09 5.57
N SER A 79 -4.20 3.37 5.93
CA SER A 79 -5.25 2.37 5.92
C SER A 79 -5.51 1.78 4.53
N LEU A 80 -5.37 2.57 3.47
CA LEU A 80 -5.47 2.12 2.08
C LEU A 80 -4.34 1.18 1.66
N LYS A 81 -3.16 1.28 2.29
CA LYS A 81 -1.98 0.46 1.95
C LYS A 81 -1.87 -0.81 2.80
N PHE A 82 -2.49 -0.82 3.98
CA PHE A 82 -2.56 -2.01 4.82
C PHE A 82 -3.34 -3.14 4.15
N LYS A 83 -2.78 -4.34 4.22
CA LYS A 83 -3.43 -5.58 3.80
C LYS A 83 -3.58 -6.52 4.98
N THR A 84 -4.76 -7.12 5.12
CA THR A 84 -4.97 -8.17 6.11
C THR A 84 -4.65 -9.52 5.49
N THR A 85 -3.91 -10.36 6.21
CA THR A 85 -3.56 -11.74 5.82
C THR A 85 -3.95 -12.67 6.97
N HIS A 86 -4.58 -13.79 6.63
CA HIS A 86 -4.99 -14.81 7.60
C HIS A 86 -4.09 -16.03 7.44
N ALA A 87 -3.48 -16.48 8.53
CA ALA A 87 -2.57 -17.61 8.55
C ALA A 87 -3.16 -18.74 9.41
N PRO A 88 -3.43 -19.94 8.85
CA PRO A 88 -3.85 -21.08 9.64
C PRO A 88 -2.67 -21.68 10.43
N PRO A 89 -2.92 -22.47 11.48
CA PRO A 89 -1.88 -23.18 12.23
C PRO A 89 -0.98 -24.01 11.32
N GLY A 90 0.34 -23.95 11.55
CA GLY A 90 1.34 -24.67 10.78
C GLY A 90 1.77 -23.97 9.49
N ASP A 91 1.10 -22.89 9.07
CA ASP A 91 1.48 -22.16 7.87
C ASP A 91 2.77 -21.35 8.09
N VAL A 92 3.67 -21.38 7.10
CA VAL A 92 4.96 -20.68 7.15
C VAL A 92 4.82 -19.41 6.32
N LEU A 93 4.94 -18.26 6.98
CA LEU A 93 4.72 -16.94 6.42
C LEU A 93 5.96 -16.37 5.73
N VAL A 94 7.13 -16.68 6.29
CA VAL A 94 8.43 -16.21 5.84
C VAL A 94 9.43 -17.34 6.01
N HIS A 95 10.28 -17.57 5.02
CA HIS A 95 11.40 -18.50 5.09
C HIS A 95 12.73 -17.77 5.32
N LYS A 96 13.69 -18.46 5.93
CA LYS A 96 15.08 -17.99 6.05
C LYS A 96 15.63 -17.71 4.65
N GLY A 97 16.18 -16.51 4.46
CA GLY A 97 16.71 -16.03 3.18
C GLY A 97 15.71 -15.24 2.34
N ASP A 98 14.42 -15.21 2.70
CA ASP A 98 13.42 -14.40 2.00
C ASP A 98 13.71 -12.91 2.14
N VAL A 99 13.32 -12.14 1.13
CA VAL A 99 13.50 -10.70 1.10
C VAL A 99 12.43 -10.03 1.97
N LEU A 100 12.84 -9.19 2.92
CA LEU A 100 11.97 -8.51 3.87
C LEU A 100 11.27 -7.29 3.24
N THR A 101 10.27 -7.57 2.39
CA THR A 101 9.54 -6.54 1.64
C THR A 101 8.41 -5.87 2.41
N SER A 102 8.01 -6.42 3.56
CA SER A 102 6.83 -6.00 4.30
C SER A 102 7.06 -6.06 5.81
N LEU A 103 6.42 -5.15 6.54
CA LEU A 103 6.34 -5.15 7.99
C LEU A 103 5.00 -5.76 8.42
N PHE A 104 5.01 -6.60 9.46
CA PHE A 104 3.85 -7.34 9.93
C PHE A 104 3.47 -6.94 11.35
N PHE A 105 2.16 -6.88 11.60
CA PHE A 105 1.54 -6.56 12.89
C PHE A 105 0.55 -7.66 13.25
N ILE A 106 0.66 -8.24 14.43
CA ILE A 106 -0.20 -9.35 14.87
C ILE A 106 -1.46 -8.79 15.53
N ALA A 107 -2.60 -8.90 14.86
CA ALA A 107 -3.88 -8.49 15.44
C ALA A 107 -4.47 -9.57 16.37
N ARG A 108 -4.24 -10.85 16.04
CA ARG A 108 -4.73 -12.00 16.79
C ARG A 108 -3.88 -13.22 16.50
N GLY A 109 -3.76 -14.11 17.48
CA GLY A 109 -3.11 -15.41 17.36
C GLY A 109 -1.70 -15.41 17.94
N SER A 110 -0.96 -16.48 17.67
CA SER A 110 0.42 -16.67 18.10
C SER A 110 1.25 -17.23 16.97
N ILE A 111 2.44 -16.67 16.81
CA ILE A 111 3.40 -17.01 15.76
C ILE A 111 4.71 -17.37 16.44
N GLU A 112 5.37 -18.40 15.96
CA GLU A 112 6.73 -18.72 16.37
C GLU A 112 7.73 -18.31 15.29
N ILE A 113 8.92 -17.92 15.76
CA ILE A 113 10.07 -17.66 14.91
C ILE A 113 11.11 -18.75 15.19
N GLN A 114 11.47 -19.48 14.15
CA GLN A 114 12.39 -20.62 14.21
C GLN A 114 13.71 -20.32 13.48
N ARG A 115 14.84 -20.59 14.14
CA ARG A 115 16.17 -20.62 13.53
C ARG A 115 16.75 -22.02 13.69
N GLU A 116 17.23 -22.60 12.59
CA GLU A 116 17.88 -23.93 12.60
C GLU A 116 17.02 -25.00 13.31
N ASN A 117 15.71 -25.00 13.01
CA ASN A 117 14.70 -25.87 13.61
C ASN A 117 14.50 -25.73 15.13
N THR A 118 15.03 -24.65 15.73
CA THR A 118 14.83 -24.29 17.13
C THR A 118 13.95 -23.05 17.24
N THR A 119 12.91 -23.10 18.07
CA THR A 119 12.06 -21.94 18.35
C THR A 119 12.83 -20.92 19.17
N VAL A 120 13.00 -19.71 18.62
CA VAL A 120 13.73 -18.59 19.24
C VAL A 120 12.80 -17.75 20.08
N VAL A 121 11.63 -17.42 19.53
CA VAL A 121 10.64 -16.56 20.20
C VAL A 121 9.24 -16.91 19.73
N ILE A 122 8.26 -16.66 20.60
CA ILE A 122 6.84 -16.71 20.29
C ILE A 122 6.29 -15.29 20.40
N LEU A 123 5.68 -14.81 19.33
CA LEU A 123 5.02 -13.52 19.24
C LEU A 123 3.51 -13.69 19.35
N GLY A 124 2.86 -12.76 20.05
CA GLY A 124 1.44 -12.75 20.33
C GLY A 124 0.74 -11.50 19.79
N LYS A 125 -0.41 -11.21 20.36
CA LYS A 125 -1.23 -10.05 20.00
C LYS A 125 -0.45 -8.74 20.22
N ASP A 126 -0.60 -7.83 19.27
CA ASP A 126 0.03 -6.49 19.21
C ASP A 126 1.55 -6.50 18.99
N ASP A 127 2.19 -7.68 18.85
CA ASP A 127 3.60 -7.77 18.48
C ASP A 127 3.86 -7.42 17.00
N ILE A 128 5.05 -6.89 16.74
CA ILE A 128 5.49 -6.42 15.43
C ILE A 128 6.76 -7.18 15.03
N PHE A 129 6.79 -7.70 13.81
CA PHE A 129 7.97 -8.39 13.27
C PHE A 129 8.24 -8.00 11.83
N GLY A 130 9.53 -7.92 11.48
CA GLY A 130 9.97 -7.43 10.17
C GLY A 130 11.31 -6.73 10.22
N GLU A 131 11.45 -5.77 9.34
CA GLU A 131 12.59 -4.86 9.28
C GLU A 131 12.06 -3.43 9.36
N ASN A 132 12.75 -2.56 10.11
CA ASN A 132 12.43 -1.14 10.09
C ASN A 132 12.94 -0.53 8.77
N PRO A 133 12.05 -0.09 7.86
CA PRO A 133 12.46 0.41 6.57
C PRO A 133 13.10 1.80 6.64
N CYS A 134 12.90 2.54 7.74
CA CYS A 134 13.45 3.88 7.93
C CYS A 134 14.95 3.87 8.30
N ILE A 135 15.44 2.77 8.88
CA ILE A 135 16.84 2.65 9.34
C ILE A 135 17.75 2.18 8.20
N TYR A 136 17.29 1.18 7.44
CA TYR A 136 18.11 0.54 6.42
C TYR A 136 17.66 0.97 5.02
N PRO A 137 18.54 1.50 4.15
CA PRO A 137 18.16 1.92 2.80
C PRO A 137 17.95 0.74 1.82
N ASN A 138 18.66 -0.38 2.04
CA ASN A 138 18.52 -1.61 1.25
C ASN A 138 17.58 -2.61 1.94
N ILE A 139 17.08 -3.59 1.18
CA ILE A 139 16.14 -4.58 1.72
C ILE A 139 16.94 -5.75 2.31
N GLY A 140 16.71 -6.06 3.59
CA GLY A 140 17.34 -7.18 4.26
C GLY A 140 16.78 -8.53 3.83
N LYS A 141 17.49 -9.60 4.21
CA LYS A 141 16.99 -10.97 4.12
C LYS A 141 16.59 -11.48 5.51
N SER A 142 15.63 -12.39 5.55
CA SER A 142 15.17 -13.02 6.78
C SER A 142 16.24 -13.95 7.35
N ASN A 143 16.54 -13.79 8.64
CA ASN A 143 17.42 -14.68 9.40
C ASN A 143 16.71 -15.94 9.92
N ALA A 144 15.38 -16.02 9.85
CA ALA A 144 14.57 -17.05 10.48
C ALA A 144 13.34 -17.45 9.65
N ASN A 145 12.74 -18.59 10.00
CA ASN A 145 11.43 -19.00 9.52
C ASN A 145 10.34 -18.47 10.46
N VAL A 146 9.21 -18.04 9.93
CA VAL A 146 8.06 -17.55 10.70
C VAL A 146 6.89 -18.50 10.48
N ARG A 147 6.41 -19.16 11.54
CA ARG A 147 5.32 -20.15 11.45
C ARG A 147 4.17 -19.79 12.39
N ALA A 148 2.95 -19.86 11.89
CA ALA A 148 1.76 -19.66 12.72
C ALA A 148 1.52 -20.88 13.63
N LEU A 149 1.34 -20.65 14.94
CA LEU A 149 0.98 -21.70 15.90
C LEU A 149 -0.54 -21.87 16.00
N THR A 150 -1.27 -20.77 15.92
CA THR A 150 -2.73 -20.73 15.94
C THR A 150 -3.26 -20.07 14.67
N TYR A 151 -4.59 -19.97 14.55
CA TYR A 151 -5.18 -19.06 13.57
C TYR A 151 -4.75 -17.63 13.90
N CYS A 152 -4.06 -17.00 12.95
CA CYS A 152 -3.51 -15.66 13.10
C CYS A 152 -4.13 -14.69 12.11
N ASP A 153 -4.49 -13.51 12.61
CA ASP A 153 -4.90 -12.37 11.79
C ASP A 153 -3.76 -11.35 11.82
N LEU A 154 -3.21 -11.04 10.64
CA LEU A 154 -2.04 -10.21 10.48
C LEU A 154 -2.36 -9.01 9.60
N HIS A 155 -1.94 -7.83 10.02
CA HIS A 155 -1.85 -6.69 9.13
C HIS A 155 -0.43 -6.62 8.57
N LYS A 156 -0.31 -6.39 7.26
CA LYS A 156 0.97 -6.17 6.61
C LYS A 156 0.94 -4.89 5.80
N ILE A 157 2.06 -4.18 5.79
CA ILE A 157 2.30 -3.03 4.92
C ILE A 157 3.61 -3.25 4.17
N HIS A 158 3.60 -2.95 2.87
CA HIS A 158 4.81 -3.03 2.07
C HIS A 158 5.75 -1.88 2.42
N ARG A 159 7.05 -2.17 2.37
CA ARG A 159 8.11 -1.20 2.60
C ARG A 159 7.96 0.04 1.72
N ASP A 160 7.79 -0.14 0.42
CA ASP A 160 7.66 0.97 -0.52
C ASP A 160 6.45 1.85 -0.20
N ASP A 161 5.29 1.22 0.04
CA ASP A 161 4.06 1.94 0.37
C ASP A 161 4.18 2.73 1.69
N LEU A 162 4.83 2.16 2.70
CA LEU A 162 5.08 2.84 3.97
C LEU A 162 6.03 4.03 3.79
N LEU A 163 7.15 3.83 3.08
CA LEU A 163 8.11 4.90 2.81
C LEU A 163 7.48 6.02 2.00
N ASP A 164 6.70 5.72 0.96
CA ASP A 164 6.03 6.73 0.13
C ASP A 164 5.10 7.61 0.98
N ILE A 165 4.34 7.03 1.92
CA ILE A 165 3.48 7.78 2.85
C ILE A 165 4.32 8.64 3.79
N LEU A 166 5.38 8.08 4.36
CA LEU A 166 6.26 8.81 5.27
C LEU A 166 6.94 10.00 4.59
N HIS A 167 7.23 9.93 3.29
CA HIS A 167 7.74 11.06 2.50
C HIS A 167 6.68 12.15 2.28
N LEU A 168 5.40 11.79 2.21
CA LEU A 168 4.30 12.75 2.04
C LEU A 168 3.92 13.47 3.33
N TYR A 169 4.21 12.86 4.49
CA TYR A 169 3.90 13.40 5.83
C TYR A 169 5.17 13.48 6.68
N PRO A 170 6.11 14.39 6.38
CA PRO A 170 7.37 14.50 7.12
C PRO A 170 7.16 14.84 8.60
N GLU A 171 6.09 15.55 8.94
CA GLU A 171 5.74 15.88 10.32
C GLU A 171 5.40 14.63 11.18
N PHE A 172 5.00 13.54 10.53
CA PHE A 172 4.71 12.28 11.19
C PHE A 172 5.94 11.36 11.25
N PHE A 173 6.93 11.55 10.37
CA PHE A 173 8.10 10.69 10.23
C PHE A 173 8.85 10.52 11.56
N ASP A 174 9.21 11.62 12.22
CA ASP A 174 9.98 11.57 13.46
C ASP A 174 9.19 10.88 14.59
N SER A 175 7.88 11.15 14.68
CA SER A 175 7.00 10.46 15.64
C SER A 175 6.95 8.95 15.37
N PHE A 176 6.78 8.55 14.12
CA PHE A 176 6.72 7.16 13.72
C PHE A 176 8.02 6.41 14.04
N VAL A 177 9.18 6.99 13.69
CA VAL A 177 10.48 6.35 13.92
C VAL A 177 10.77 6.19 15.41
N ASN A 178 10.42 7.18 16.23
CA ASN A 178 10.65 7.13 17.67
C ASN A 178 9.70 6.18 18.41
N ASN A 179 8.46 6.03 17.93
CA ASN A 179 7.44 5.22 18.58
C ASN A 179 7.31 3.80 18.01
N LEU A 180 7.98 3.48 16.89
CA LEU A 180 7.95 2.15 16.28
C LEU A 180 8.89 1.19 17.03
N GLU A 181 8.29 0.36 17.89
CA GLU A 181 8.99 -0.73 18.56
C GLU A 181 8.74 -2.05 17.81
N ILE A 182 9.77 -2.58 17.16
CA ILE A 182 9.71 -3.90 16.52
C ILE A 182 10.11 -4.96 17.54
N THR A 183 9.17 -5.84 17.90
CA THR A 183 9.41 -6.94 18.84
C THR A 183 10.50 -7.88 18.35
N TYR A 184 10.53 -8.17 17.04
CA TYR A 184 11.59 -9.00 16.46
C TYR A 184 12.09 -8.49 15.10
N VAL A 185 13.36 -8.13 15.06
CA VAL A 185 14.07 -7.72 13.84
C VAL A 185 14.54 -8.97 13.09
N MET A 186 13.94 -9.21 11.92
CA MET A 186 14.23 -10.39 11.09
C MET A 186 15.45 -10.22 10.18
N ARG A 187 16.02 -9.03 10.10
CA ARG A 187 17.16 -8.77 9.23
C ARG A 187 18.37 -9.61 9.64
N ASP A 188 18.93 -10.31 8.67
CA ASP A 188 20.22 -10.98 8.82
C ASP A 188 21.36 -9.97 8.62
N GLU A 189 22.27 -9.89 9.59
CA GLU A 189 23.41 -8.98 9.58
C GLU A 189 24.54 -9.48 8.68
N TYR A 190 24.63 -10.79 8.46
CA TYR A 190 25.72 -11.42 7.71
C TYR A 190 25.47 -11.46 6.21
N THR A 191 24.23 -11.31 5.77
CA THR A 191 23.89 -11.31 4.35
C THR A 191 23.71 -9.90 3.80
N SER A 192 24.35 -9.63 2.67
CA SER A 192 24.22 -8.36 1.97
C SER A 192 22.76 -8.13 1.57
N GLY A 193 22.20 -6.98 1.96
CA GLY A 193 20.86 -6.59 1.58
C GLY A 193 20.72 -6.40 0.06
N VAL A 194 19.51 -6.59 -0.46
CA VAL A 194 19.16 -6.39 -1.86
C VAL A 194 18.97 -4.91 -2.14
N ASP A 195 19.71 -4.37 -3.09
CA ASP A 195 19.60 -2.98 -3.52
C ASP A 195 18.36 -2.79 -4.42
N VAL A 196 17.55 -1.77 -4.14
CA VAL A 196 16.23 -1.56 -4.77
C VAL A 196 16.34 -0.80 -6.11
N LYS A 197 17.53 -0.79 -6.73
CA LYS A 197 17.88 -0.03 -7.94
C LYS A 197 16.97 -0.23 -9.17
N HIS A 198 15.99 -1.12 -9.13
CA HIS A 198 15.06 -1.38 -10.23
C HIS A 198 13.82 -0.46 -10.33
N LYS A 199 13.64 0.57 -9.49
CA LYS A 199 12.52 1.54 -9.66
C LYS A 199 12.55 2.29 -11.00
N TYR A 200 13.72 2.53 -11.60
CA TYR A 200 13.82 3.28 -12.87
C TYR A 200 13.49 2.50 -14.16
N LEU A 201 13.37 1.17 -14.11
CA LEU A 201 13.14 0.35 -15.32
C LEU A 201 11.68 -0.12 -15.49
N ARG A 202 10.85 -0.02 -14.45
CA ARG A 202 9.42 -0.42 -14.52
C ARG A 202 8.53 0.68 -15.09
N VAL A 203 8.91 1.95 -14.96
CA VAL A 203 8.14 3.07 -15.54
C VAL A 203 8.31 3.11 -17.06
N LYS A 204 9.50 2.78 -17.61
CA LYS A 204 9.71 2.76 -19.08
C LYS A 204 9.08 1.58 -19.81
N SER A 205 8.72 0.50 -19.11
CA SER A 205 8.11 -0.69 -19.74
C SER A 205 6.59 -0.63 -19.80
N MET A 206 5.93 0.25 -19.02
CA MET A 206 4.46 0.39 -19.05
C MET A 206 3.94 1.50 -19.99
N ASP A 207 4.82 2.36 -20.52
CA ASP A 207 4.47 3.36 -21.53
C ASP A 207 4.70 2.92 -22.99
N LYS A 208 5.26 1.72 -23.20
CA LYS A 208 5.53 1.20 -24.56
C LYS A 208 4.52 0.15 -25.06
N GLU A 209 3.52 -0.22 -24.25
CA GLU A 209 2.43 -1.13 -24.64
C GLU A 209 1.04 -0.47 -24.58
N ARG A 210 0.97 0.85 -24.78
CA ARG A 210 -0.30 1.59 -24.96
C ARG A 210 -0.44 2.31 -26.30
N SER A 211 0.35 1.93 -27.30
CA SER A 211 0.16 2.38 -28.68
C SER A 211 0.24 1.20 -29.65
N THR A 212 -0.86 1.00 -30.38
CA THR A 212 -1.14 -0.06 -31.39
C THR A 212 -1.43 -1.42 -30.75
N SER A 213 -2.58 -2.09 -30.88
CA SER A 213 -3.75 -2.10 -31.77
C SER A 213 -4.93 -2.69 -30.94
N ASP A 214 -6.16 -2.18 -30.95
CA ASP A 214 -7.20 -2.59 -31.91
C ASP A 214 -8.37 -1.60 -31.79
N MET A 215 -8.40 -0.59 -32.67
CA MET A 215 -9.63 0.14 -32.96
C MET A 215 -10.48 -0.75 -33.84
N ASN A 216 -11.46 -1.43 -33.24
CA ASN A 216 -12.52 -2.07 -34.00
C ASN A 216 -13.24 -1.00 -34.83
N SER A 217 -13.13 -1.15 -36.14
CA SER A 217 -13.74 -0.32 -37.15
C SER A 217 -15.26 -0.29 -37.02
N ILE A 218 -15.83 0.86 -36.65
CA ILE A 218 -17.18 1.21 -37.10
C ILE A 218 -17.02 1.91 -38.45
N ARG A 219 -17.27 1.18 -39.53
CA ARG A 219 -17.43 1.77 -40.87
C ARG A 219 -18.77 2.49 -40.92
N ILE A 220 -18.78 3.81 -40.88
CA ILE A 220 -19.87 4.59 -41.47
C ILE A 220 -19.46 4.89 -42.91
N VAL A 221 -20.25 4.35 -43.85
CA VAL A 221 -20.06 4.52 -45.28
C VAL A 221 -20.38 5.96 -45.67
N GLY A 222 -19.42 6.63 -46.31
CA GLY A 222 -19.66 7.84 -47.10
C GLY A 222 -19.21 9.16 -46.46
N MET A 223 -17.92 9.45 -46.47
CA MET A 223 -17.36 10.82 -46.68
C MET A 223 -15.83 10.73 -46.82
N PRO A 224 -15.20 11.32 -47.86
CA PRO A 224 -13.74 11.27 -48.02
C PRO A 224 -13.05 12.31 -47.13
N TYR A 225 -12.10 11.86 -46.30
CA TYR A 225 -11.25 12.73 -45.47
C TYR A 225 -9.87 12.93 -46.14
N GLN A 226 -9.52 14.19 -46.44
CA GLN A 226 -8.21 14.57 -46.99
C GLN A 226 -7.13 14.59 -45.90
N LYS A 227 -5.99 13.95 -46.20
CA LYS A 227 -4.85 13.83 -45.29
C LYS A 227 -3.89 15.02 -45.51
N MET A 228 -3.88 16.01 -44.62
CA MET A 228 -2.80 17.00 -44.56
C MET A 228 -1.62 16.43 -43.78
N ASN A 229 -0.43 16.52 -44.37
CA ASN A 229 0.83 16.00 -43.86
C ASN A 229 1.75 17.21 -43.68
N SER A 230 2.34 17.41 -42.50
CA SER A 230 3.48 18.33 -42.36
C SER A 230 4.44 17.88 -41.26
N LYS A 231 5.62 17.44 -41.72
CA LYS A 231 6.90 17.57 -41.02
C LYS A 231 7.29 19.05 -41.04
N ALA A 232 7.96 19.57 -40.00
CA ALA A 232 9.18 20.41 -40.12
C ALA A 232 9.46 21.35 -38.92
N TYR A 233 10.68 21.17 -38.38
CA TYR A 233 11.68 22.18 -37.99
C TYR A 233 11.52 23.14 -36.79
N VAL A 234 12.56 23.06 -35.95
CA VAL A 234 13.06 24.00 -34.94
C VAL A 234 13.75 25.21 -35.62
N ARG A 235 13.62 26.42 -35.04
CA ARG A 235 14.60 27.53 -35.16
C ARG A 235 14.45 28.56 -34.03
N ASP A 236 15.60 29.05 -33.55
CA ASP A 236 15.85 30.00 -32.45
C ASP A 236 15.63 31.50 -32.80
N ALA A 237 15.20 32.27 -31.77
CA ALA A 237 15.49 33.67 -31.35
C ALA A 237 15.32 34.87 -32.34
N PRO A 238 15.34 36.18 -31.92
CA PRO A 238 15.55 36.80 -30.59
C PRO A 238 14.62 38.00 -30.20
N MET A 239 14.91 38.60 -29.02
CA MET A 239 14.33 39.78 -28.33
C MET A 239 14.09 41.04 -29.18
N LYS A 240 13.10 41.86 -28.77
CA LYS A 240 13.15 43.34 -28.88
C LYS A 240 12.31 44.06 -27.80
N GLU A 241 12.85 45.21 -27.42
CA GLU A 241 12.61 46.17 -26.34
C GLU A 241 11.19 46.71 -26.12
N THR A 242 10.96 47.18 -24.88
CA THR A 242 9.83 48.03 -24.42
C THR A 242 9.95 49.48 -24.94
N PRO A 243 8.89 50.29 -24.85
CA PRO A 243 8.86 51.25 -23.74
C PRO A 243 7.47 51.52 -23.11
N ASP A 244 7.53 51.66 -21.79
CA ASP A 244 6.81 52.48 -20.79
C ASP A 244 5.40 53.10 -20.95
N VAL A 245 4.82 53.23 -19.74
CA VAL A 245 3.87 54.22 -19.20
C VAL A 245 2.35 53.95 -19.30
N ASN A 246 1.73 53.44 -18.23
CA ASN A 246 0.97 54.30 -17.29
C ASN A 246 0.36 53.54 -16.10
N ILE A 247 0.60 54.11 -14.92
CA ILE A 247 0.05 53.74 -13.63
C ILE A 247 -1.35 54.37 -13.51
N TYR A 248 -2.37 53.58 -13.15
CA TYR A 248 -3.56 54.11 -12.47
C TYR A 248 -3.91 53.22 -11.27
N VAL A 249 -3.66 53.79 -10.09
CA VAL A 249 -4.14 53.34 -8.79
C VAL A 249 -5.54 53.89 -8.61
N GLY A 250 -6.54 53.00 -8.51
CA GLY A 250 -7.90 53.34 -8.11
C GLY A 250 -8.19 52.78 -6.72
N LYS A 251 -8.27 53.67 -5.73
CA LYS A 251 -8.85 53.44 -4.40
C LYS A 251 -10.38 53.40 -4.50
N ASP A 252 -11.02 52.55 -3.70
CA ASP A 252 -12.17 52.83 -2.81
C ASP A 252 -12.69 51.48 -2.26
N SER A 253 -12.69 51.16 -0.96
CA SER A 253 -13.29 51.79 0.25
C SER A 253 -14.80 51.55 0.40
N ASN A 254 -15.14 50.65 1.34
CA ASN A 254 -16.26 50.68 2.30
C ASN A 254 -17.48 49.73 2.17
N ASN A 255 -17.71 49.09 3.34
CA ASN A 255 -18.94 48.59 3.97
C ASN A 255 -19.54 47.28 3.44
N TYR A 256 -19.85 46.27 4.26
CA TYR A 256 -20.65 46.34 5.51
C TYR A 256 -20.17 45.44 6.66
N LYS A 257 -20.50 45.92 7.87
CA LYS A 257 -20.25 45.41 9.24
C LYS A 257 -21.30 44.39 9.74
N TYR A 258 -20.84 43.52 10.65
CA TYR A 258 -21.44 42.99 11.91
C TYR A 258 -22.91 42.54 12.03
N GLY A 259 -23.09 41.36 12.65
CA GLY A 259 -24.24 40.95 13.47
C GLY A 259 -23.93 39.62 14.18
N GLN A 260 -23.42 39.64 15.42
CA GLN A 260 -24.14 39.45 16.69
C GLN A 260 -24.79 38.05 16.89
N ALA A 261 -24.23 37.33 17.87
CA ALA A 261 -24.85 36.20 18.57
C ALA A 261 -25.85 36.69 19.64
N PRO A 262 -26.79 35.84 20.08
CA PRO A 262 -27.35 35.90 21.42
C PRO A 262 -27.01 34.65 22.25
N LYS A 263 -27.20 34.85 23.55
CA LYS A 263 -26.72 34.09 24.70
C LYS A 263 -27.59 32.86 25.06
N SER A 264 -26.96 32.02 25.88
CA SER A 264 -27.46 31.12 26.94
C SER A 264 -28.95 31.08 27.26
N ASP A 265 -29.44 29.86 27.54
CA ASP A 265 -30.36 29.60 28.66
C ASP A 265 -30.01 28.29 29.37
N TYR A 266 -30.20 28.34 30.69
CA TYR A 266 -30.02 27.29 31.68
C TYR A 266 -31.17 26.27 31.61
N PHE A 267 -30.85 24.97 31.67
CA PHE A 267 -31.30 23.96 32.66
C PHE A 267 -30.80 22.56 32.25
#